data_AF-A0A951RCB7-F1
#
_entry.id   AF-A0A951RCB7-F1
#
_cell.length_a   1.000
_cell.length_b   1.000
_cell.length_c   1.000
_cell.angle_alpha   90.00
_cell.angle_beta   90.00
_cell.angle_gamma   90.00
#
_symmetry.space_group_name_H-M   'P 1'
#
loop_
_entity.id
_entity.type
_entity.pdbx_description
1 polymer ?
#
loop_
_entity_poly.entity_id
_entity_poly.type
_entity_poly.pdbx_seq_one_letter_code
_entity_poly.pdbx_strand_id
1 'polypeptide(L)'
;MDRRKFIRYSTAGVALAATANQAISAEHVTMNQRFVNKELNITSEIDVLVVGGGTAGTIAAIQAGRAGAKTLLVERGSQLGGTTTTGGVSFPGIFHAWGKQIISGIGWELVMDTVLLDGGTLPDFSLEINNTTVRHWRHQVHVNQFIYALLAEEKCEEAGVEIAYYEFPESIAKTAEGWQVDCLGFGTKRSVLCRQIIDCTGGAEVTGMLNLPRL
;
A
#
# COMPACT_ATOMS: atom_id res chain seq x y z
N MET A 1 -21.78 44.45 12.12
CA MET A 1 -20.43 44.88 12.52
C MET A 1 -19.85 45.70 11.39
N ASP A 2 -19.65 47.00 11.59
CA ASP A 2 -19.48 48.00 10.53
C ASP A 2 -17.98 48.20 10.17
N ARG A 3 -17.62 48.01 8.89
CA ARG A 3 -16.24 48.02 8.35
C ARG A 3 -15.46 49.31 8.65
N ARG A 4 -16.16 50.40 9.00
CA ARG A 4 -15.54 51.71 9.29
C ARG A 4 -14.88 51.80 10.66
N LYS A 5 -15.16 50.90 11.61
CA LYS A 5 -14.54 50.91 12.95
C LYS A 5 -13.18 50.20 13.02
N PHE A 6 -12.85 49.32 12.07
CA PHE A 6 -11.61 48.54 12.09
C PHE A 6 -10.37 49.39 11.73
N ILE A 7 -10.50 50.31 10.77
CA ILE A 7 -9.37 51.15 10.27
C ILE A 7 -8.86 52.13 11.33
N ARG A 8 -9.68 52.49 12.33
CA ARG A 8 -9.27 53.40 13.41
C ARG A 8 -8.35 52.75 14.46
N TYR A 9 -8.35 51.42 14.58
CA TYR A 9 -7.46 50.72 15.52
C TYR A 9 -6.10 50.36 14.92
N SER A 10 -5.99 50.30 13.58
CA SER A 10 -4.72 50.00 12.90
C SER A 10 -3.68 51.13 12.98
N THR A 11 -4.09 52.39 13.17
CA THR A 11 -3.15 53.53 13.21
C THR A 11 -2.53 53.78 14.59
N ALA A 12 -3.06 53.20 15.67
CA ALA A 12 -2.49 53.34 17.01
C ALA A 12 -1.33 52.35 17.29
N GLY A 13 -1.23 51.25 16.54
CA GLY A 13 -0.20 50.23 16.74
C GLY A 13 1.17 50.56 16.13
N VAL A 14 1.22 51.45 15.14
CA VAL A 14 2.47 51.78 14.42
C VAL A 14 3.35 52.76 15.20
N ALA A 15 2.78 53.56 16.10
CA ALA A 15 3.52 54.57 16.86
C ALA A 15 4.36 54.02 18.02
N LEU A 16 4.09 52.79 18.49
CA LEU A 16 4.86 52.15 19.58
C LEU A 16 6.06 51.32 19.09
N ALA A 17 6.18 51.10 17.77
CA ALA A 17 7.30 50.34 17.19
C ALA A 17 8.56 51.20 16.94
N ALA A 18 8.50 52.52 17.14
CA ALA A 18 9.57 53.43 16.74
C ALA A 18 10.65 53.72 17.82
N THR A 19 10.57 53.14 19.03
CA THR A 19 11.54 53.44 20.11
C THR A 19 12.05 52.20 20.86
N ALA A 20 12.31 51.10 20.16
CA ALA A 20 13.05 49.97 20.72
C ALA A 20 14.17 49.50 19.77
N ASN A 21 15.01 50.44 19.32
CA ASN A 21 16.33 50.11 18.80
C ASN A 21 17.32 50.06 19.96
N GLN A 22 17.41 48.92 20.64
CA GLN A 22 18.57 48.58 21.48
C GLN A 22 18.94 47.10 21.29
N ALA A 23 20.05 46.93 20.57
CA ALA A 23 21.02 45.84 20.63
C ALA A 23 20.52 44.45 21.07
N ILE A 24 20.06 43.66 20.09
CA ILE A 24 20.34 42.22 20.10
C ILE A 24 21.42 42.01 19.05
N SER A 25 22.64 41.86 19.55
CA SER A 25 23.77 41.33 18.77
C SER A 25 23.29 40.06 18.07
N ALA A 26 23.34 40.04 16.74
CA ALA A 26 23.16 38.82 15.98
C ALA A 26 24.37 37.92 16.25
N GLU A 27 24.34 37.20 17.38
CA GLU A 27 25.08 35.95 17.47
C GLU A 27 24.59 35.09 16.32
N HIS A 28 25.46 34.93 15.33
CA HIS A 28 25.34 33.91 14.31
C HIS A 28 25.38 32.56 15.05
N VAL A 29 24.22 32.09 15.51
CA VAL A 29 24.04 30.70 15.89
C VAL A 29 24.25 29.93 14.60
N THR A 30 25.49 29.50 14.39
CA THR A 30 25.82 28.55 13.36
C THR A 30 25.15 27.26 13.82
N MET A 31 23.92 27.03 13.35
CA MET A 31 23.22 25.77 13.53
C MET A 31 23.99 24.72 12.74
N ASN A 32 25.07 24.25 13.35
CA ASN A 32 25.83 23.10 12.92
C ASN A 32 25.12 21.84 13.47
N GLN A 33 23.79 21.77 13.31
CA GLN A 33 23.14 20.49 13.28
C GLN A 33 23.57 19.86 11.95
N ARG A 34 24.70 19.16 12.00
CA ARG A 34 24.88 18.00 11.13
C ARG A 34 23.67 17.12 11.41
N PHE A 35 22.63 17.25 10.61
CA PHE A 35 21.68 16.17 10.42
C PHE A 35 22.55 15.01 9.95
N VAL A 36 22.96 14.16 10.89
CA VAL A 36 23.50 12.87 10.54
C VAL A 36 22.30 12.19 9.90
N ASN A 37 22.24 12.22 8.56
CA ASN A 37 21.42 11.33 7.77
C ASN A 37 21.94 9.92 8.09
N LYS A 38 21.54 9.39 9.25
CA LYS A 38 21.75 8.01 9.59
C LYS A 38 20.68 7.28 8.80
N GLU A 39 21.03 6.93 7.55
CA GLU A 39 20.22 6.04 6.73
C GLU A 39 19.81 4.85 7.60
N LEU A 40 18.52 4.60 7.72
CA LEU A 40 18.00 3.47 8.48
C LEU A 40 18.28 2.22 7.67
N ASN A 41 19.37 1.54 8.02
CA ASN A 41 19.74 0.25 7.45
C ASN A 41 19.02 -0.86 8.21
N ILE A 42 18.01 -1.45 7.57
CA ILE A 42 17.24 -2.56 8.09
C ILE A 42 17.77 -3.85 7.46
N THR A 43 17.91 -4.90 8.27
CA THR A 43 18.25 -6.25 7.77
C THR A 43 17.12 -7.20 8.14
N SER A 44 16.61 -7.92 7.16
CA SER A 44 15.50 -8.86 7.33
C SER A 44 15.89 -10.23 6.78
N GLU A 45 15.79 -11.27 7.60
CA GLU A 45 15.89 -12.67 7.17
C GLU A 45 14.49 -13.29 7.19
N ILE A 46 14.01 -13.71 6.02
CA ILE A 46 12.63 -14.17 5.81
C ILE A 46 12.59 -15.37 4.85
N ASP A 47 11.49 -16.10 4.80
CA ASP A 47 11.34 -17.24 3.87
C ASP A 47 10.91 -16.77 2.48
N VAL A 48 9.85 -15.93 2.42
CA VAL A 48 9.20 -15.49 1.18
C VAL A 48 9.12 -13.97 1.11
N LEU A 49 9.83 -13.38 0.14
CA LEU A 49 9.69 -11.97 -0.21
C LEU A 49 8.64 -11.83 -1.31
N VAL A 50 7.55 -11.11 -1.04
CA VAL A 50 6.60 -10.71 -2.07
C VAL A 50 6.89 -9.26 -2.44
N VAL A 51 7.07 -9.00 -3.75
CA VAL A 51 7.36 -7.66 -4.25
C VAL A 51 6.16 -7.14 -5.04
N GLY A 52 5.47 -6.15 -4.49
CA GLY A 52 4.26 -5.53 -5.03
C GLY A 52 3.00 -5.98 -4.29
N GLY A 53 2.39 -5.07 -3.53
CA GLY A 53 1.12 -5.20 -2.81
C GLY A 53 -0.12 -5.03 -3.69
N GLY A 54 -0.01 -5.31 -4.99
CA GLY A 54 -1.14 -5.32 -5.91
C GLY A 54 -2.14 -6.45 -5.61
N THR A 55 -3.12 -6.65 -6.49
CA THR A 55 -4.13 -7.72 -6.35
C THR A 55 -3.49 -9.10 -6.19
N ALA A 56 -2.50 -9.44 -7.03
CA ALA A 56 -1.82 -10.74 -6.94
C ALA A 56 -0.93 -10.86 -5.69
N GLY A 57 -0.14 -9.82 -5.38
CA GLY A 57 0.83 -9.90 -4.29
C GLY A 57 0.22 -9.84 -2.90
N THR A 58 -0.87 -9.10 -2.71
CA THR A 58 -1.66 -9.15 -1.47
C THR A 58 -2.10 -10.59 -1.17
N ILE A 59 -2.68 -11.26 -2.19
CA ILE A 59 -3.14 -12.63 -2.06
C ILE A 59 -1.97 -13.60 -1.84
N ALA A 60 -0.87 -13.44 -2.58
CA ALA A 60 0.32 -14.27 -2.43
C ALA A 60 0.94 -14.15 -1.03
N ALA A 61 1.01 -12.94 -0.48
CA ALA A 61 1.56 -12.68 0.85
C ALA A 61 0.69 -13.33 1.94
N ILE A 62 -0.63 -13.13 1.88
CA ILE A 62 -1.58 -13.76 2.83
C ILE A 62 -1.48 -15.29 2.74
N GLN A 63 -1.41 -15.88 1.55
CA GLN A 63 -1.23 -17.33 1.43
C GLN A 63 0.09 -17.82 2.02
N ALA A 64 1.19 -17.10 1.77
CA ALA A 64 2.50 -17.47 2.30
C ALA A 64 2.52 -17.42 3.84
N GLY A 65 1.97 -16.34 4.42
CA GLY A 65 1.82 -16.21 5.87
C GLY A 65 0.93 -17.30 6.48
N ARG A 66 -0.25 -17.57 5.88
CA ARG A 66 -1.15 -18.65 6.31
C ARG A 66 -0.53 -20.04 6.17
N ALA A 67 0.43 -20.23 5.27
CA ALA A 67 1.21 -21.45 5.15
C ALA A 67 2.35 -21.56 6.18
N GLY A 68 2.52 -20.56 7.05
CA GLY A 68 3.53 -20.52 8.10
C GLY A 68 4.90 -19.99 7.66
N ALA A 69 5.01 -19.43 6.46
CA ALA A 69 6.26 -18.84 5.98
C ALA A 69 6.47 -17.46 6.61
N LYS A 70 7.68 -17.18 7.10
CA LYS A 70 8.04 -15.82 7.49
C LYS A 70 8.06 -14.94 6.24
N THR A 71 7.07 -14.06 6.12
CA THR A 71 6.78 -13.36 4.87
C THR A 71 6.93 -11.85 5.04
N LEU A 72 7.61 -11.23 4.07
CA LEU A 72 7.70 -9.78 3.92
C LEU A 72 7.04 -9.39 2.60
N LEU A 73 6.11 -8.43 2.65
CA LEU A 73 5.49 -7.80 1.48
C LEU A 73 6.04 -6.38 1.34
N VAL A 74 6.75 -6.11 0.24
CA VAL A 74 7.26 -4.78 -0.10
C VAL A 74 6.32 -4.14 -1.12
N GLU A 75 5.80 -2.95 -0.83
CA GLU A 75 4.92 -2.20 -1.73
C GLU A 75 5.41 -0.76 -1.91
N ARG A 76 5.49 -0.32 -3.17
CA ARG A 76 5.99 1.02 -3.54
C ARG A 76 5.01 2.14 -3.22
N GLY A 77 3.73 1.82 -3.12
CA GLY A 77 2.62 2.73 -2.84
C GLY A 77 2.23 2.75 -1.36
N SER A 78 1.04 3.28 -1.11
CA SER A 78 0.53 3.58 0.23
C SER A 78 -0.53 2.62 0.75
N GLN A 79 -0.94 1.63 -0.05
CA GLN A 79 -2.04 0.72 0.28
C GLN A 79 -1.94 -0.57 -0.54
N LEU A 80 -2.52 -1.65 -0.01
CA LEU A 80 -2.66 -2.94 -0.70
C LEU A 80 -3.87 -2.97 -1.65
N GLY A 81 -3.94 -4.00 -2.49
CA GLY A 81 -5.10 -4.33 -3.34
C GLY A 81 -4.98 -3.90 -4.81
N GLY A 82 -3.98 -3.09 -5.17
CA GLY A 82 -3.64 -2.77 -6.56
C GLY A 82 -4.77 -2.09 -7.33
N THR A 83 -5.26 -2.74 -8.39
CA THR A 83 -6.30 -2.14 -9.25
C THR A 83 -7.63 -2.00 -8.53
N THR A 84 -7.96 -2.92 -7.61
CA THR A 84 -9.19 -2.85 -6.80
C THR A 84 -9.22 -1.62 -5.89
N THR A 85 -8.04 -1.16 -5.45
CA THR A 85 -7.90 -0.02 -4.54
C THR A 85 -7.35 1.19 -5.29
N THR A 86 -6.04 1.28 -5.49
CA THR A 86 -5.36 2.39 -6.17
C THR A 86 -5.89 2.65 -7.58
N GLY A 87 -6.29 1.59 -8.30
CA GLY A 87 -6.88 1.72 -9.63
C GLY A 87 -8.38 2.05 -9.65
N GLY A 88 -9.07 2.02 -8.51
CA GLY A 88 -10.49 2.31 -8.40
C GLY A 88 -11.42 1.29 -9.08
N VAL A 89 -10.96 0.05 -9.30
CA VAL A 89 -11.80 -1.01 -9.88
C VAL A 89 -12.73 -1.57 -8.81
N SER A 90 -13.90 -0.94 -8.65
CA SER A 90 -14.91 -1.32 -7.64
C SER A 90 -15.67 -2.62 -7.95
N PHE A 91 -15.40 -3.26 -9.08
CA PHE A 91 -15.99 -4.55 -9.46
C PHE A 91 -14.86 -5.53 -9.82
N PRO A 92 -14.20 -6.15 -8.82
CA PRO A 92 -12.96 -6.90 -9.02
C PRO A 92 -13.13 -8.19 -9.83
N GLY A 93 -14.36 -8.68 -10.01
CA GLY A 93 -14.62 -9.83 -10.85
C GLY A 93 -16.00 -10.43 -10.66
N ILE A 94 -16.19 -11.57 -11.32
CA ILE A 94 -17.39 -12.40 -11.24
C ILE A 94 -16.98 -13.74 -10.64
N PHE A 95 -17.43 -13.99 -9.41
CA PHE A 95 -17.04 -15.16 -8.62
C PHE A 95 -17.95 -16.37 -8.85
N HIS A 96 -19.09 -16.16 -9.52
CA HIS A 96 -20.10 -17.17 -9.79
C HIS A 96 -20.46 -17.20 -11.27
N ALA A 97 -20.51 -18.39 -11.86
CA ALA A 97 -20.94 -18.64 -13.23
C ALA A 97 -21.73 -19.94 -13.30
N TRP A 98 -22.70 -20.01 -14.21
CA TRP A 98 -23.53 -21.22 -14.46
C TRP A 98 -24.16 -21.80 -13.18
N GLY A 99 -24.68 -20.94 -12.30
CA GLY A 99 -25.34 -21.33 -11.05
C GLY A 99 -24.39 -21.88 -9.97
N LYS A 100 -23.07 -21.70 -10.13
CA LYS A 100 -22.06 -22.22 -9.20
C LYS A 100 -20.99 -21.18 -8.89
N GLN A 101 -20.44 -21.23 -7.67
CA GLN A 101 -19.20 -20.51 -7.34
C GLN A 101 -18.01 -21.12 -8.09
N ILE A 102 -17.35 -20.30 -8.92
CA ILE A 102 -16.20 -20.71 -9.73
C ILE A 102 -14.87 -20.15 -9.22
N ILE A 103 -14.90 -19.04 -8.46
CA ILE A 103 -13.71 -18.44 -7.83
C ILE A 103 -13.97 -18.34 -6.32
N SER A 104 -13.03 -18.85 -5.52
CA SER A 104 -13.06 -18.87 -4.05
C SER A 104 -11.67 -18.54 -3.48
N GLY A 105 -11.45 -18.79 -2.18
CA GLY A 105 -10.20 -18.49 -1.47
C GLY A 105 -10.09 -17.03 -1.05
N ILE A 106 -8.88 -16.55 -0.74
CA ILE A 106 -8.68 -15.21 -0.14
C ILE A 106 -9.32 -14.09 -0.96
N GLY A 107 -9.26 -14.16 -2.30
CA GLY A 107 -9.86 -13.14 -3.14
C GLY A 107 -11.37 -13.01 -2.92
N TRP A 108 -12.05 -14.14 -2.72
CA TRP A 108 -13.46 -14.16 -2.35
C TRP A 108 -13.70 -13.75 -0.90
N GLU A 109 -12.85 -14.21 0.03
CA GLU A 109 -12.92 -13.80 1.45
C GLU A 109 -12.85 -12.27 1.59
N LEU A 110 -11.86 -11.62 0.96
CA LEU A 110 -11.71 -10.16 0.99
C LEU A 110 -12.92 -9.43 0.40
N VAL A 111 -13.46 -9.92 -0.73
CA VAL A 111 -14.65 -9.32 -1.34
C VAL A 111 -15.86 -9.46 -0.42
N MET A 112 -16.10 -10.67 0.12
CA MET A 112 -17.20 -10.93 1.03
C MET A 112 -17.12 -10.09 2.29
N ASP A 113 -15.97 -10.09 2.96
CA ASP A 113 -15.76 -9.34 4.20
C ASP A 113 -15.91 -7.84 3.96
N THR A 114 -15.46 -7.34 2.80
CA THR A 114 -15.65 -5.94 2.43
C THR A 114 -17.14 -5.60 2.27
N VAL A 115 -17.90 -6.41 1.53
CA VAL A 115 -19.33 -6.17 1.33
C VAL A 115 -20.09 -6.22 2.66
N LEU A 116 -19.75 -7.20 3.52
CA LEU A 116 -20.37 -7.35 4.83
C LEU A 116 -20.09 -6.14 5.73
N LEU A 117 -18.84 -5.65 5.76
CA LEU A 117 -18.46 -4.50 6.57
C LEU A 117 -19.01 -3.17 6.02
N ASP A 118 -19.10 -3.02 4.70
CA ASP A 118 -19.70 -1.85 4.03
C ASP A 118 -21.23 -1.81 4.16
N GLY A 119 -21.87 -2.89 4.61
CA GLY A 119 -23.32 -3.04 4.58
C GLY A 119 -23.89 -3.17 3.16
N GLY A 120 -23.06 -3.59 2.21
CA GLY A 120 -23.43 -3.80 0.82
C GLY A 120 -24.33 -5.02 0.62
N THR A 121 -24.80 -5.20 -0.62
CA THR A 121 -25.64 -6.34 -0.99
C THR A 121 -24.93 -7.22 -2.02
N LEU A 122 -25.09 -8.53 -1.86
CA LEU A 122 -24.60 -9.49 -2.83
C LEU A 122 -25.67 -9.74 -3.89
N PRO A 123 -25.29 -9.95 -5.16
CA PRO A 123 -26.20 -10.49 -6.16
C PRO A 123 -26.80 -11.83 -5.73
N ASP A 124 -28.02 -12.12 -6.19
CA ASP A 124 -28.58 -13.46 -6.08
C ASP A 124 -27.89 -14.41 -7.05
N PHE A 125 -26.87 -15.11 -6.56
CA PHE A 125 -26.07 -16.04 -7.36
C PHE A 125 -26.82 -17.33 -7.73
N SER A 126 -28.03 -17.57 -7.19
CA SER A 126 -28.85 -18.74 -7.57
C SER A 126 -29.50 -18.59 -8.94
N LEU A 127 -29.58 -17.35 -9.46
CA LEU A 127 -30.15 -17.09 -10.76
C LEU A 127 -29.22 -17.55 -11.88
N GLU A 128 -29.73 -18.43 -12.75
CA GLU A 128 -28.96 -18.92 -13.88
C GLU A 128 -28.71 -17.82 -14.93
N ILE A 129 -27.45 -17.70 -15.32
CA ILE A 129 -27.01 -16.73 -16.33
C ILE A 129 -27.38 -17.28 -17.71
N ASN A 130 -28.34 -16.65 -18.37
CA ASN A 130 -28.81 -17.03 -19.71
C ASN A 130 -28.63 -15.90 -20.75
N ASN A 131 -28.02 -14.77 -20.35
CA ASN A 131 -27.78 -13.57 -21.16
C ASN A 131 -29.03 -12.98 -21.86
N THR A 132 -30.21 -13.44 -21.49
CA THR A 132 -31.51 -12.97 -22.00
C THR A 132 -32.29 -12.29 -20.89
N THR A 133 -32.46 -12.97 -19.76
CA THR A 133 -33.18 -12.53 -18.55
C THR A 133 -32.20 -12.05 -17.48
N VAL A 134 -31.11 -12.78 -17.26
CA VAL A 134 -30.03 -12.42 -16.32
C VAL A 134 -28.73 -12.34 -17.10
N ARG A 135 -28.19 -11.12 -17.20
CA ARG A 135 -26.93 -10.85 -17.90
C ARG A 135 -25.76 -11.14 -16.96
N HIS A 136 -24.70 -11.77 -17.49
CA HIS A 136 -23.52 -12.19 -16.70
C HIS A 136 -22.92 -11.07 -15.84
N TRP A 137 -22.87 -9.83 -16.35
CA TRP A 137 -22.32 -8.68 -15.60
C TRP A 137 -23.11 -8.32 -14.33
N ARG A 138 -24.37 -8.77 -14.19
CA ARG A 138 -25.16 -8.55 -12.96
C ARG A 138 -24.67 -9.37 -11.77
N HIS A 139 -23.78 -10.34 -11.99
CA HIS A 139 -23.11 -11.10 -10.92
C HIS A 139 -21.80 -10.46 -10.46
N GLN A 140 -21.47 -9.26 -10.96
CA GLN A 140 -20.36 -8.48 -10.39
C GLN A 140 -20.71 -8.05 -8.97
N VAL A 141 -19.72 -8.09 -8.09
CA VAL A 141 -19.85 -7.65 -6.70
C VAL A 141 -19.22 -6.28 -6.59
N HIS A 142 -20.00 -5.29 -6.13
CA HIS A 142 -19.47 -3.98 -5.83
C HIS A 142 -18.68 -4.02 -4.53
N VAL A 143 -17.50 -3.42 -4.53
CA VAL A 143 -16.57 -3.39 -3.40
C VAL A 143 -16.18 -1.96 -3.10
N ASN A 144 -16.29 -1.57 -1.83
CA ASN A 144 -15.75 -0.30 -1.35
C ASN A 144 -14.23 -0.40 -1.24
N GLN A 145 -13.53 0.34 -2.10
CA GLN A 145 -12.06 0.30 -2.21
C GLN A 145 -11.32 0.62 -0.89
N PHE A 146 -11.87 1.51 -0.06
CA PHE A 146 -11.20 1.92 1.19
C PHE A 146 -11.30 0.84 2.25
N ILE A 147 -12.47 0.21 2.37
CA ILE A 147 -12.67 -0.92 3.27
C ILE A 147 -11.86 -2.13 2.79
N TYR A 148 -11.80 -2.37 1.49
CA TYR A 148 -10.99 -3.44 0.92
C TYR A 148 -9.50 -3.28 1.27
N ALA A 149 -8.95 -2.07 1.17
CA ALA A 149 -7.56 -1.79 1.53
C ALA A 149 -7.28 -2.10 3.01
N LEU A 150 -8.17 -1.67 3.91
CA LEU A 150 -8.05 -1.94 5.35
C LEU A 150 -8.11 -3.44 5.65
N LEU A 151 -9.07 -4.17 5.06
CA LEU A 151 -9.20 -5.62 5.26
C LEU A 151 -8.04 -6.39 4.64
N ALA A 152 -7.44 -5.89 3.56
CA ALA A 152 -6.23 -6.48 2.98
C ALA A 152 -5.04 -6.38 3.93
N GLU A 153 -4.87 -5.23 4.59
CA GLU A 153 -3.83 -5.04 5.62
C GLU A 153 -4.11 -5.92 6.84
N GLU A 154 -5.34 -5.93 7.35
CA GLU A 154 -5.76 -6.73 8.49
C GLU A 154 -5.49 -8.22 8.25
N LYS A 155 -5.87 -8.76 7.08
CA LYS A 155 -5.61 -10.16 6.75
C LYS A 155 -4.12 -10.49 6.57
N CYS A 156 -3.31 -9.53 6.13
CA CYS A 156 -1.86 -9.68 6.12
C CYS A 156 -1.31 -9.78 7.56
N GLU A 157 -1.76 -8.89 8.46
CA GLU A 157 -1.37 -8.91 9.87
C GLU A 157 -1.80 -10.21 10.56
N GLU A 158 -3.05 -10.65 10.37
CA GLU A 158 -3.57 -11.93 10.86
C GLU A 158 -2.76 -13.14 10.37
N ALA A 159 -2.25 -13.07 9.14
CA ALA A 159 -1.39 -14.09 8.54
C ALA A 159 0.08 -13.97 8.96
N GLY A 160 0.45 -12.99 9.80
CA GLY A 160 1.83 -12.77 10.24
C GLY A 160 2.76 -12.20 9.17
N VAL A 161 2.20 -11.51 8.16
CA VAL A 161 2.96 -10.86 7.08
C VAL A 161 3.46 -9.49 7.55
N GLU A 162 4.76 -9.24 7.47
CA GLU A 162 5.31 -7.89 7.62
C GLU A 162 5.07 -7.11 6.33
N ILE A 163 4.59 -5.86 6.44
CA ILE A 163 4.36 -4.97 5.29
C ILE A 163 5.36 -3.82 5.34
N ALA A 164 6.05 -3.58 4.23
CA ALA A 164 6.95 -2.45 4.04
C ALA A 164 6.41 -1.55 2.92
N TYR A 165 5.72 -0.48 3.30
CA TYR A 165 5.20 0.53 2.39
C TYR A 165 6.26 1.53 1.94
N TYR A 166 6.04 2.11 0.76
CA TYR A 166 6.96 3.02 0.09
C TYR A 166 8.38 2.47 -0.08
N GLU A 167 8.52 1.15 -0.11
CA GLU A 167 9.77 0.45 -0.38
C GLU A 167 9.66 -0.27 -1.72
N PHE A 168 10.78 -0.37 -2.46
CA PHE A 168 10.85 -1.10 -3.74
C PHE A 168 12.27 -1.63 -3.95
N PRO A 169 12.44 -2.74 -4.71
CA PRO A 169 13.77 -3.32 -4.94
C PRO A 169 14.64 -2.37 -5.79
N GLU A 170 15.89 -2.23 -5.40
CA GLU A 170 16.96 -1.57 -6.15
C GLU A 170 17.85 -2.62 -6.82
N SER A 171 18.22 -3.68 -6.10
CA SER A 171 19.09 -4.73 -6.62
C SER A 171 18.76 -6.11 -6.07
N ILE A 172 19.12 -7.14 -6.84
CA ILE A 172 18.89 -8.54 -6.48
C ILE A 172 20.15 -9.34 -6.80
N ALA A 173 20.65 -10.06 -5.80
CA ALA A 173 21.79 -10.95 -5.93
C ALA A 173 21.42 -12.36 -5.47
N LYS A 174 21.95 -13.37 -6.17
CA LYS A 174 21.82 -14.76 -5.74
C LYS A 174 22.82 -15.06 -4.61
N THR A 175 22.37 -15.72 -3.56
CA THR A 175 23.22 -16.19 -2.45
C THR A 175 23.32 -17.72 -2.45
N ALA A 176 24.08 -18.29 -1.51
CA ALA A 176 24.19 -19.74 -1.38
C ALA A 176 22.86 -20.41 -0.99
N GLU A 177 22.02 -19.71 -0.23
CA GLU A 177 20.79 -20.25 0.39
C GLU A 177 19.50 -19.67 -0.23
N GLY A 178 19.61 -18.73 -1.17
CA GLY A 178 18.49 -18.08 -1.82
C GLY A 178 18.91 -16.78 -2.51
N TRP A 179 18.43 -15.66 -1.98
CA TRP A 179 18.54 -14.34 -2.57
C TRP A 179 18.81 -13.27 -1.52
N GLN A 180 19.55 -12.24 -1.94
CA GLN A 180 19.63 -10.96 -1.24
C GLN A 180 18.94 -9.93 -2.13
N VAL A 181 17.97 -9.21 -1.58
CA VAL A 181 17.26 -8.11 -2.24
C VAL A 181 17.47 -6.85 -1.43
N ASP A 182 18.09 -5.86 -2.04
CA ASP A 182 18.24 -4.55 -1.44
C ASP A 182 17.10 -3.66 -1.92
N CYS A 183 16.30 -3.15 -0.97
CA CYS A 183 15.17 -2.26 -1.20
C CYS A 183 15.49 -0.84 -0.73
N LEU A 184 14.90 0.13 -1.43
CA LEU A 184 14.97 1.55 -1.10
C LEU A 184 13.60 2.09 -0.71
N GLY A 185 13.58 2.98 0.27
CA GLY A 185 12.43 3.81 0.64
C GLY A 185 12.87 5.21 1.03
N PHE A 186 11.93 6.05 1.45
CA PHE A 186 12.23 7.43 1.88
C PHE A 186 13.05 7.45 3.17
N GLY A 187 14.38 7.55 3.04
CA GLY A 187 15.31 7.54 4.17
C GLY A 187 15.62 6.15 4.74
N THR A 188 15.12 5.10 4.08
CA THR A 188 15.27 3.69 4.48
C THR A 188 16.01 2.91 3.40
N LYS A 189 16.93 2.04 3.85
CA LYS A 189 17.53 1.00 3.03
C LYS A 189 17.31 -0.33 3.74
N ARG A 190 16.72 -1.30 3.05
CA ARG A 190 16.46 -2.62 3.61
C ARG A 190 17.20 -3.67 2.82
N SER A 191 18.03 -4.46 3.49
CA SER A 191 18.62 -5.66 2.90
C SER A 191 17.83 -6.88 3.36
N VAL A 192 17.23 -7.59 2.41
CA VAL A 192 16.36 -8.74 2.65
C VAL A 192 17.07 -10.01 2.17
N LEU A 193 17.40 -10.90 3.09
CA LEU A 193 17.81 -12.26 2.79
C LEU A 193 16.58 -13.16 2.76
N CYS A 194 16.32 -13.79 1.62
CA CYS A 194 15.13 -14.62 1.42
C CYS A 194 15.40 -15.89 0.64
N ARG A 195 14.58 -16.91 0.85
CA ARG A 195 14.70 -18.20 0.13
C ARG A 195 13.97 -18.16 -1.20
N GLN A 196 12.83 -17.48 -1.24
CA GLN A 196 11.98 -17.36 -2.41
C GLN A 196 11.53 -15.90 -2.61
N ILE A 197 11.54 -15.46 -3.87
CA ILE A 197 10.93 -14.20 -4.29
C ILE A 197 9.67 -14.51 -5.10
N ILE A 198 8.60 -13.75 -4.86
CA ILE A 198 7.38 -13.74 -5.67
C ILE A 198 7.25 -12.35 -6.30
N ASP A 199 7.46 -12.28 -7.62
CA ASP A 199 7.34 -11.05 -8.40
C ASP A 199 5.86 -10.73 -8.65
N CYS A 200 5.34 -9.74 -7.94
CA CYS A 200 3.99 -9.21 -8.08
C CYS A 200 4.01 -7.72 -8.47
N THR A 201 5.09 -7.27 -9.12
CA THR A 201 5.30 -5.86 -9.51
C THR A 201 4.39 -5.38 -10.65
N GLY A 202 3.74 -6.30 -11.36
CA GLY A 202 2.88 -6.02 -12.52
C GLY A 202 3.66 -5.76 -13.82
N GLY A 203 4.87 -5.19 -13.73
CA GLY A 203 5.78 -4.93 -14.86
C GLY A 203 6.93 -5.94 -15.00
N ALA A 204 6.92 -7.01 -14.19
CA ALA A 204 7.99 -8.00 -14.11
C ALA A 204 9.37 -7.36 -13.80
N GLU A 205 9.43 -6.40 -12.87
CA GLU A 205 10.65 -5.65 -12.57
C GLU A 205 11.69 -6.52 -11.87
N VAL A 206 11.29 -7.40 -10.94
CA VAL A 206 12.20 -8.37 -10.31
C VAL A 206 12.78 -9.31 -11.38
N THR A 207 11.92 -9.80 -12.28
CA THR A 207 12.34 -10.62 -13.43
C THR A 207 13.37 -9.89 -14.29
N GLY A 208 13.11 -8.61 -14.57
CA GLY A 208 14.04 -7.73 -15.31
C GLY A 208 15.37 -7.51 -14.60
N MET A 209 15.37 -7.28 -13.29
CA MET A 209 16.57 -7.11 -12.45
C MET A 209 17.43 -8.37 -12.43
N LEU A 210 16.80 -9.55 -12.54
CA LEU A 210 17.49 -10.84 -12.66
C LEU A 210 17.99 -11.14 -14.09
N ASN A 211 17.83 -10.21 -15.03
CA ASN A 211 18.13 -10.39 -16.46
C ASN A 211 17.42 -11.58 -17.10
N LEU A 212 16.23 -11.92 -16.59
CA LEU A 212 15.38 -12.94 -17.18
C LEU A 212 14.49 -12.31 -18.29
N PRO A 213 14.06 -13.10 -19.29
CA PRO A 213 13.19 -12.59 -20.35
C PRO A 213 11.88 -12.00 -19.80
N ARG A 214 11.50 -10.83 -20.30
CA ARG A 214 10.18 -10.21 -20.09
C ARG A 214 9.34 -10.42 -21.36
N LEU A 215 8.07 -10.82 -21.17
CA LEU A 215 7.09 -11.01 -22.26
C LEU A 215 6.57 -9.66 -22.78
#